data_AF-A0A950Q362-F1
#
_entry.id   AF-A0A950Q362-F1
#
_cell.length_a   1.000
_cell.length_b   1.000
_cell.length_c   1.000
_cell.angle_alpha   90.00
_cell.angle_beta   90.00
_cell.angle_gamma   90.00
#
_symmetry.space_group_name_H-M   'P 1'
#
loop_
_entity.id
_entity.type
_entity.pdbx_description
1 polymer ?
#
loop_
_entity_poly.entity_id
_entity_poly.type
_entity_poly.pdbx_seq_one_letter_code
_entity_poly.pdbx_strand_id
1 'polypeptide(L)'
;MRRPFNRLDPQTRLLARRRWTPQERKVVWRGLTGRFALAIEPLLGMVFMALLAWGIVYRAGHVASDATLGKIAWIFALGALAFGGYFIAVLVAPFIAYLHTFRPIYILDGYVRYRAPDERSQPNACGYAAALFPDRTIAGEWEWLGKKPLPNLTLPALVEFSSYGSIHRIDGKPTGVLPDEELPLLAIGIATRHGRSADL
;
A
#
# COMPACT_ATOMS: atom_id res chain seq x y z
N MET A 1 -5.87 -20.86 0.63
CA MET A 1 -4.64 -20.76 1.45
C MET A 1 -3.65 -19.86 0.69
N ARG A 2 -3.61 -18.55 1.00
CA ARG A 2 -2.72 -17.58 0.33
C ARG A 2 -1.27 -17.86 0.77
N ARG A 3 -0.38 -18.22 -0.15
CA ARG A 3 1.07 -18.24 0.16
C ARG A 3 1.47 -16.81 0.53
N PRO A 4 2.24 -16.58 1.62
CA PRO A 4 2.77 -15.27 1.90
C PRO A 4 3.64 -14.84 0.71
N PHE A 5 3.19 -13.82 -0.01
CA PHE A 5 3.77 -13.30 -1.27
C PHE A 5 5.19 -12.70 -1.10
N ASN A 6 5.79 -12.82 0.09
CA ASN A 6 7.01 -12.10 0.49
C ASN A 6 8.05 -13.02 1.15
N ARG A 7 8.34 -14.19 0.55
CA ARG A 7 9.59 -14.90 0.86
C ARG A 7 10.63 -14.47 -0.16
N LEU A 8 11.41 -13.46 0.20
CA LEU A 8 12.66 -13.19 -0.50
C LEU A 8 13.51 -14.47 -0.43
N ASP A 9 13.89 -14.99 -1.59
CA ASP A 9 14.75 -16.18 -1.67
C ASP A 9 16.06 -15.90 -0.91
N PRO A 10 16.65 -16.84 -0.14
CA PRO A 10 18.00 -16.68 0.42
C PRO A 10 19.04 -16.14 -0.59
N GLN A 11 18.88 -16.41 -1.89
CA GLN A 11 19.71 -15.83 -2.96
C GLN A 11 19.63 -14.30 -3.07
N THR A 12 18.54 -13.67 -2.63
CA THR A 12 18.41 -12.20 -2.57
C THR A 12 19.40 -11.53 -1.61
N ARG A 13 20.09 -12.31 -0.76
CA ARG A 13 21.22 -11.81 0.03
C ARG A 13 22.42 -11.39 -0.82
N LEU A 14 22.58 -12.00 -1.99
CA LEU A 14 23.67 -11.76 -2.92
C LEU A 14 23.38 -10.65 -3.92
N LEU A 15 22.15 -10.16 -3.98
CA LEU A 15 21.77 -9.07 -4.88
C LEU A 15 22.43 -7.75 -4.46
N ALA A 16 22.81 -6.96 -5.46
CA ALA A 16 23.22 -5.58 -5.23
C ALA A 16 22.08 -4.79 -4.60
N ARG A 17 22.42 -3.87 -3.68
CA ARG A 17 21.44 -3.13 -2.88
C ARG A 17 21.72 -1.65 -2.96
N ARG A 18 20.65 -0.87 -3.13
CA ARG A 18 20.70 0.58 -2.93
C ARG A 18 19.71 1.03 -1.87
N ARG A 19 19.99 2.21 -1.32
CA ARG A 19 19.07 2.90 -0.41
C ARG A 19 18.01 3.65 -1.22
N TRP A 20 16.88 3.88 -0.58
CA TRP A 20 15.86 4.80 -1.08
C TRP A 20 16.40 6.23 -1.10
N THR A 21 16.12 6.95 -2.18
CA THR A 21 16.45 8.37 -2.29
C THR A 21 15.42 9.23 -1.54
N PRO A 22 15.78 10.47 -1.16
CA PRO A 22 14.82 11.39 -0.54
C PRO A 22 13.59 11.67 -1.42
N GLN A 23 13.77 11.72 -2.75
CA GLN A 23 12.68 11.97 -3.70
C GLN A 23 11.69 10.79 -3.73
N GLU A 24 12.18 9.55 -3.78
CA GLU A 24 11.35 8.35 -3.73
C GLU A 24 10.56 8.27 -2.41
N ARG A 25 11.19 8.62 -1.29
CA ARG A 25 10.52 8.68 0.03
C ARG A 25 9.43 9.74 0.08
N LYS A 26 9.64 10.89 -0.57
CA LYS A 26 8.65 11.97 -0.66
C LYS A 26 7.38 11.49 -1.36
N VAL A 27 7.48 10.67 -2.40
CA VAL A 27 6.32 10.07 -3.08
C VAL A 27 5.53 9.16 -2.14
N VAL A 28 6.22 8.27 -1.42
CA VAL A 28 5.57 7.39 -0.44
C VAL A 28 4.92 8.19 0.69
N TRP A 29 5.61 9.22 1.18
CA TRP A 29 5.08 10.12 2.20
C TRP A 29 3.82 10.86 1.75
N ARG A 30 3.80 11.36 0.51
CA ARG A 30 2.61 11.98 -0.09
C ARG A 30 1.44 11.00 -0.17
N GLY A 31 1.71 9.75 -0.56
CA GLY A 31 0.70 8.70 -0.57
C GLY A 31 0.12 8.41 0.81
N LEU A 32 0.97 8.37 1.84
CA LEU A 32 0.56 8.22 3.23
C LEU A 32 -0.30 9.41 3.69
N THR A 33 0.12 10.65 3.42
CA THR A 33 -0.65 11.84 3.81
C THR A 33 -1.98 11.94 3.06
N GLY A 34 -2.04 11.55 1.79
CA GLY A 34 -3.29 11.52 1.03
C GLY A 34 -4.29 10.49 1.57
N ARG A 35 -3.82 9.28 1.93
CA ARG A 35 -4.65 8.27 2.61
C ARG A 35 -5.06 8.72 4.02
N PHE A 36 -4.19 9.41 4.73
CA PHE A 36 -4.51 9.98 6.04
C PHE A 36 -5.58 11.07 5.94
N ALA A 37 -5.55 11.91 4.89
CA ALA A 37 -6.59 12.91 4.65
C ALA A 37 -7.96 12.26 4.43
N LEU A 38 -8.05 11.13 3.72
CA LEU A 38 -9.28 10.35 3.61
C LEU A 38 -9.71 9.70 4.94
N ALA A 39 -8.74 9.35 5.78
CA ALA A 39 -8.98 8.77 7.10
C ALA A 39 -9.32 9.84 8.16
N ILE A 40 -9.32 11.13 7.85
CA ILE A 40 -9.64 12.17 8.84
C ILE A 40 -11.10 12.11 9.28
N GLU A 41 -12.01 11.77 8.37
CA GLU A 41 -13.44 11.66 8.65
C GLU A 41 -13.73 10.56 9.71
N PRO A 42 -13.26 9.31 9.56
CA PRO A 42 -13.45 8.32 10.60
C PRO A 42 -12.68 8.63 11.89
N LEU A 43 -11.56 9.35 11.82
CA LEU A 43 -10.88 9.84 13.03
C LEU A 43 -11.75 10.81 13.82
N LEU A 44 -12.37 11.79 13.14
CA LEU A 44 -13.28 12.74 13.77
C LEU A 44 -14.52 12.03 14.33
N GLY A 45 -15.10 11.09 13.57
CA GLY A 45 -16.21 10.25 14.03
C GLY A 45 -15.87 9.46 15.30
N MET A 46 -14.68 8.85 15.35
CA MET A 46 -14.17 8.14 16.53
C MET A 46 -14.08 9.08 17.75
N VAL A 47 -13.43 10.23 17.59
CA VAL A 47 -13.24 11.21 18.68
C VAL A 47 -14.59 11.73 19.18
N PHE A 48 -15.49 12.10 18.27
CA PHE A 48 -16.83 12.59 18.61
C PHE A 48 -17.62 11.55 19.41
N MET A 49 -17.66 10.29 18.94
CA MET A 49 -18.36 9.21 19.63
C MET A 49 -17.73 8.87 20.98
N ALA A 50 -16.39 8.90 21.09
CA ALA A 50 -15.69 8.67 22.34
C ALA A 50 -15.98 9.77 23.38
N LEU A 51 -16.00 11.04 22.94
CA LEU A 51 -16.34 12.17 23.81
C LEU A 51 -17.80 12.12 24.27
N LEU A 52 -18.74 11.71 23.40
CA LEU A 52 -20.14 11.49 23.79
C LEU A 52 -20.27 10.37 24.81
N ALA A 53 -19.64 9.22 24.58
CA ALA A 53 -19.64 8.11 25.53
C ALA A 53 -19.09 8.54 26.89
N TRP A 54 -17.94 9.23 26.89
CA TRP A 54 -17.32 9.78 28.10
C TRP A 54 -18.24 10.78 28.81
N GLY A 55 -18.80 11.75 28.09
CA GLY A 55 -19.69 12.76 28.65
C GLY A 55 -20.95 12.17 29.28
N ILE A 56 -21.53 11.13 28.67
CA ILE A 56 -22.67 10.41 29.22
C ILE A 56 -22.30 9.69 30.52
N VAL A 57 -21.18 8.96 30.54
CA VAL A 57 -20.72 8.24 31.75
C VAL A 57 -20.41 9.24 32.87
N TYR A 58 -19.70 10.31 32.55
CA TYR A 58 -19.38 11.38 33.49
C TYR A 58 -20.67 11.98 34.08
N ARG A 59 -21.63 12.39 33.24
CA ARG A 59 -22.87 13.00 33.70
C ARG A 59 -23.73 12.03 34.52
N ALA A 60 -23.85 10.77 34.11
CA ALA A 60 -24.60 9.74 34.84
C ALA A 60 -24.03 9.45 36.24
N GLY A 61 -22.71 9.65 36.45
CA GLY A 61 -22.07 9.53 37.76
C GLY A 61 -22.21 10.75 38.67
N HIS A 62 -22.47 11.95 38.11
CA HIS A 62 -22.50 13.21 38.86
C HIS A 62 -23.90 13.78 39.07
N VAL A 63 -24.89 13.39 38.25
CA VAL A 63 -26.26 13.91 38.31
C VAL A 63 -27.24 12.76 38.53
N ALA A 64 -27.88 12.72 39.70
CA ALA A 64 -28.75 11.60 40.09
C ALA A 64 -29.97 11.40 39.16
N SER A 65 -30.51 12.47 38.56
CA SER A 65 -31.61 12.37 37.58
C SER A 65 -31.21 11.66 36.29
N ASP A 66 -29.90 11.58 36.02
CA ASP A 66 -29.35 11.14 34.74
C ASP A 66 -28.68 9.76 34.83
N ALA A 67 -28.78 9.07 35.97
CA ALA A 67 -28.12 7.78 36.20
C ALA A 67 -28.49 6.70 35.16
N THR A 68 -29.69 6.77 34.59
CA THR A 68 -30.16 5.82 33.56
C THR A 68 -29.51 6.02 32.20
N LEU A 69 -28.96 7.21 31.91
CA LEU A 69 -28.26 7.51 30.66
C LEU A 69 -26.97 6.68 30.51
N GLY A 70 -26.37 6.21 31.61
CA GLY A 70 -25.22 5.30 31.54
C GLY A 70 -25.51 4.04 30.70
N LYS A 71 -26.78 3.59 30.64
CA LYS A 71 -27.20 2.42 29.87
C LYS A 71 -27.14 2.63 28.35
N ILE A 72 -27.08 3.86 27.85
CA ILE A 72 -26.96 4.14 26.41
C ILE A 72 -25.51 4.45 25.99
N ALA A 73 -24.60 4.69 26.94
CA ALA A 73 -23.21 5.06 26.66
C ALA A 73 -22.46 4.00 25.84
N TRP A 74 -22.77 2.72 26.01
CA TRP A 74 -22.12 1.63 25.27
C TRP A 74 -22.36 1.70 23.76
N ILE A 75 -23.49 2.25 23.31
CA ILE A 75 -23.79 2.43 21.87
C ILE A 75 -22.77 3.39 21.25
N PHE A 76 -22.50 4.50 21.93
CA PHE A 76 -21.50 5.48 21.50
C PHE A 76 -20.08 4.91 21.60
N ALA A 77 -19.79 4.10 22.63
CA ALA A 77 -18.51 3.41 22.75
C ALA A 77 -18.28 2.42 21.59
N LEU A 78 -19.31 1.67 21.19
CA LEU A 78 -19.25 0.79 20.00
C LEU A 78 -19.07 1.60 18.71
N GLY A 79 -19.75 2.74 18.59
CA GLY A 79 -19.54 3.67 17.47
C GLY A 79 -18.09 4.14 17.37
N ALA A 80 -17.49 4.55 18.49
CA ALA A 80 -16.09 4.93 18.55
C ALA A 80 -15.16 3.77 18.12
N LEU A 81 -15.42 2.54 18.59
CA LEU A 81 -14.66 1.36 18.17
C LEU A 81 -14.80 1.06 16.67
N ALA A 82 -15.99 1.19 16.11
CA ALA A 82 -16.23 0.97 14.69
C ALA A 82 -15.46 1.98 13.82
N PHE A 83 -15.56 3.27 14.15
CA PHE A 83 -14.82 4.33 13.47
C PHE A 83 -13.30 4.18 13.65
N GLY A 84 -12.84 3.84 14.85
CA GLY A 84 -11.42 3.57 15.13
C GLY A 84 -10.90 2.37 14.35
N GLY A 85 -11.68 1.28 14.28
CA GLY A 85 -11.35 0.10 13.49
C GLY A 85 -11.23 0.41 11.99
N TYR A 86 -12.17 1.19 11.46
CA TYR A 86 -12.12 1.63 10.06
C TYR A 86 -10.93 2.56 9.79
N PHE A 87 -10.65 3.52 10.67
CA PHE A 87 -9.48 4.41 10.59
C PHE A 87 -8.18 3.60 10.53
N ILE A 88 -8.01 2.62 11.43
CA ILE A 88 -6.84 1.74 11.43
C ILE A 88 -6.76 0.96 10.12
N ALA A 89 -7.87 0.33 9.69
CA ALA A 89 -7.89 -0.50 8.48
C ALA A 89 -7.44 0.28 7.23
N VAL A 90 -7.86 1.54 7.07
CA VAL A 90 -7.47 2.41 5.96
C VAL A 90 -5.98 2.77 6.00
N LEU A 91 -5.39 2.89 7.20
CA LEU A 91 -4.00 3.29 7.38
C LEU A 91 -2.99 2.14 7.41
N VAL A 92 -3.42 0.89 7.63
CA VAL A 92 -2.50 -0.26 7.71
C VAL A 92 -1.64 -0.38 6.44
N ALA A 93 -2.26 -0.41 5.25
CA ALA A 93 -1.53 -0.58 4.00
C ALA A 93 -0.52 0.56 3.70
N PRO A 94 -0.87 1.86 3.79
CA PRO A 94 0.08 2.93 3.56
C PRO A 94 1.15 3.04 4.66
N PHE A 95 0.83 2.68 5.91
CA PHE A 95 1.81 2.66 6.99
C PHE A 95 2.87 1.56 6.76
N ILE A 96 2.43 0.36 6.37
CA ILE A 96 3.36 -0.72 6.00
C ILE A 96 4.21 -0.28 4.79
N ALA A 97 3.62 0.35 3.77
CA ALA A 97 4.35 0.88 2.63
C ALA A 97 5.44 1.88 3.04
N TYR A 98 5.12 2.77 3.98
CA TYR A 98 6.08 3.70 4.54
C TYR A 98 7.23 2.98 5.26
N LEU A 99 6.93 2.00 6.11
CA LEU A 99 7.97 1.21 6.80
C LEU A 99 8.90 0.47 5.82
N HIS A 100 8.40 0.09 4.64
CA HIS A 100 9.21 -0.53 3.61
C HIS A 100 10.24 0.41 2.96
N THR A 101 10.10 1.73 3.09
CA THR A 101 11.12 2.70 2.62
C THR A 101 12.42 2.68 3.42
N PHE A 102 12.42 1.98 4.56
CA PHE A 102 13.62 1.71 5.35
C PHE A 102 14.33 0.41 4.95
N ARG A 103 13.71 -0.41 4.09
CA ARG A 103 14.34 -1.61 3.53
C ARG A 103 15.08 -1.29 2.22
N PRO A 104 16.14 -2.03 1.86
CA PRO A 104 16.87 -1.76 0.63
C PRO A 104 16.03 -2.05 -0.62
N ILE A 105 16.38 -1.38 -1.72
CA ILE A 105 15.96 -1.73 -3.07
C ILE A 105 17.01 -2.69 -3.62
N TYR A 106 16.54 -3.78 -4.21
CA TYR A 106 17.38 -4.81 -4.81
C TYR A 106 17.57 -4.51 -6.29
N ILE A 107 18.80 -4.70 -6.76
CA ILE A 107 19.18 -4.59 -8.16
C ILE A 107 19.52 -5.99 -8.63
N LEU A 108 18.87 -6.41 -9.70
CA LEU A 108 19.01 -7.73 -10.29
C LEU A 108 19.28 -7.60 -11.79
N ASP A 109 20.40 -8.13 -12.24
CA ASP A 109 20.66 -8.37 -13.66
C ASP A 109 20.12 -9.76 -14.01
N GLY A 110 19.06 -9.81 -14.82
CA GLY A 110 18.31 -11.04 -15.05
C GLY A 110 17.20 -10.84 -16.08
N TYR A 111 15.99 -11.27 -15.74
CA TYR A 111 14.84 -11.16 -16.64
C TYR A 111 13.63 -10.54 -15.97
N VAL A 112 12.81 -9.83 -16.74
CA VAL A 112 11.44 -9.48 -16.38
C VAL A 112 10.50 -10.38 -17.14
N ARG A 113 9.56 -11.01 -16.44
CA ARG A 113 8.49 -11.80 -17.02
C ARG A 113 7.14 -11.14 -16.76
N TYR A 114 6.43 -10.85 -17.83
CA TYR A 114 5.03 -10.45 -17.83
C TYR A 114 4.14 -11.65 -18.09
N ARG A 115 3.02 -11.74 -17.38
CA ARG A 115 1.99 -12.74 -17.57
C ARG A 115 0.63 -12.07 -17.62
N ALA A 116 -0.22 -12.52 -18.55
CA ALA A 116 -1.63 -12.19 -18.57
C ALA A 116 -2.33 -12.64 -17.27
N PRO A 117 -3.49 -12.03 -16.92
CA PRO A 117 -4.28 -12.48 -15.79
C PRO A 117 -4.75 -13.92 -15.99
N ASP A 118 -4.77 -14.66 -14.90
CA ASP A 118 -5.18 -16.05 -14.77
C ASP A 118 -6.36 -16.20 -13.80
N GLU A 119 -6.87 -17.42 -13.62
CA GLU A 119 -7.97 -17.72 -12.69
C GLU A 119 -7.69 -17.35 -11.22
N ARG A 120 -6.42 -17.13 -10.87
CA ARG A 120 -5.99 -16.75 -9.51
C ARG A 120 -5.89 -15.23 -9.32
N SER A 121 -6.04 -14.48 -10.40
CA SER A 121 -5.92 -13.03 -10.41
C SER A 121 -7.13 -12.37 -9.75
N GLN A 122 -6.92 -11.21 -9.14
CA GLN A 122 -8.05 -10.42 -8.63
C GLN A 122 -9.00 -10.01 -9.78
N PRO A 123 -10.29 -9.79 -9.50
CA PRO A 123 -11.21 -9.22 -10.48
C PRO A 123 -10.65 -7.91 -11.05
N ASN A 124 -10.61 -7.78 -12.38
CA ASN A 124 -10.02 -6.66 -13.12
C ASN A 124 -8.49 -6.50 -13.02
N ALA A 125 -7.76 -7.52 -12.56
CA ALA A 125 -6.30 -7.50 -12.60
C ALA A 125 -5.78 -7.50 -14.05
N CYS A 126 -4.64 -6.83 -14.26
CA CYS A 126 -3.98 -6.77 -15.56
C CYS A 126 -2.97 -7.89 -15.80
N GLY A 127 -2.80 -8.79 -14.83
CA GLY A 127 -1.80 -9.85 -14.85
C GLY A 127 -0.68 -9.61 -13.86
N TYR A 128 0.48 -10.21 -14.11
CA TYR A 128 1.61 -10.24 -13.17
C TYR A 128 2.90 -9.82 -13.85
N ALA A 129 3.75 -9.15 -13.09
CA ALA A 129 5.14 -8.90 -13.45
C ALA A 129 6.04 -9.61 -12.42
N ALA A 130 7.04 -10.33 -12.91
CA ALA A 130 8.02 -11.03 -12.08
C ALA A 130 9.43 -10.61 -12.46
N ALA A 131 10.28 -10.39 -11.46
CA ALA A 131 11.72 -10.31 -11.60
C ALA A 131 12.30 -11.72 -11.44
N LEU A 132 13.14 -12.14 -12.38
CA LEU A 132 13.74 -13.46 -12.42
C LEU A 132 15.26 -13.37 -12.37
N PHE A 133 15.89 -14.28 -11.63
CA PHE A 133 17.34 -14.48 -11.64
C PHE A 133 17.83 -14.97 -13.02
N PRO A 134 19.15 -14.94 -13.30
CA PRO A 134 19.71 -15.45 -14.56
C PRO A 134 19.34 -16.91 -14.88
N ASP A 135 19.13 -17.74 -13.85
CA ASP A 135 18.67 -19.13 -13.96
C ASP A 135 17.14 -19.28 -14.18
N ARG A 136 16.44 -18.15 -14.36
CA ARG A 136 14.98 -18.02 -14.52
C ARG A 136 14.15 -18.36 -13.28
N THR A 137 14.77 -18.51 -12.12
CA THR A 137 14.04 -18.62 -10.85
C THR A 137 13.44 -17.28 -10.44
N ILE A 138 12.35 -17.30 -9.67
CA ILE A 138 11.59 -16.07 -9.32
C ILE A 138 12.26 -15.37 -8.14
N ALA A 139 12.75 -14.15 -8.37
CA ALA A 139 13.24 -13.27 -7.31
C ALA A 139 12.09 -12.53 -6.60
N GLY A 140 11.04 -12.18 -7.35
CA GLY A 140 9.80 -11.59 -6.84
C GLY A 140 8.74 -11.54 -7.93
N GLU A 141 7.47 -11.62 -7.54
CA GLU A 141 6.32 -11.53 -8.45
C GLU A 141 5.26 -10.64 -7.81
N TRP A 142 4.63 -9.78 -8.62
CA TRP A 142 3.64 -8.81 -8.18
C TRP A 142 2.50 -8.75 -9.18
N GLU A 143 1.28 -8.51 -8.68
CA GLU A 143 0.15 -8.15 -9.53
C GLU A 143 0.38 -6.76 -10.14
N TRP A 144 0.16 -6.65 -11.44
CA TRP A 144 0.34 -5.40 -12.17
C TRP A 144 -0.90 -4.53 -12.09
N LEU A 145 -0.68 -3.26 -11.72
CA LEU A 145 -1.74 -2.25 -11.65
C LEU A 145 -1.85 -1.56 -13.02
N GLY A 146 -2.96 -1.79 -13.72
CA GLY A 146 -3.18 -1.22 -15.05
C GLY A 146 -4.64 -1.25 -15.47
N LYS A 147 -4.88 -0.94 -16.75
CA LYS A 147 -6.19 -1.10 -17.42
C LYS A 147 -6.17 -2.12 -18.56
N LYS A 148 -4.99 -2.43 -19.10
CA LYS A 148 -4.80 -3.36 -20.22
C LYS A 148 -4.13 -4.63 -19.70
N PRO A 149 -4.56 -5.82 -20.15
CA PRO A 149 -3.85 -7.07 -19.84
C PRO A 149 -2.40 -7.00 -20.32
N LEU A 150 -1.49 -7.49 -19.48
CA LEU A 150 -0.08 -7.61 -19.84
C LEU A 150 0.12 -8.72 -20.87
N PRO A 151 1.07 -8.53 -21.82
CA PRO A 151 1.45 -9.59 -22.73
C PRO A 151 2.18 -10.71 -21.98
N ASN A 152 2.07 -11.95 -22.48
CA ASN A 152 2.91 -13.04 -22.03
C ASN A 152 4.29 -12.90 -22.68
N LEU A 153 5.22 -12.27 -21.98
CA LEU A 153 6.53 -11.92 -22.51
C LEU A 153 7.61 -12.03 -21.45
N THR A 154 8.80 -12.51 -21.81
CA THR A 154 9.98 -12.50 -20.94
C THR A 154 11.12 -11.81 -21.66
N LEU A 155 11.72 -10.81 -21.02
CA LEU A 155 12.80 -9.99 -21.58
C LEU A 155 13.98 -9.95 -20.62
N PRO A 156 15.23 -10.00 -21.11
CA PRO A 156 16.38 -9.68 -20.29
C PRO A 156 16.32 -8.22 -19.89
N ALA A 157 16.61 -7.91 -18.63
CA ALA A 157 16.63 -6.54 -18.14
C ALA A 157 17.41 -6.41 -16.82
N LEU A 158 17.96 -5.21 -16.59
CA LEU A 158 18.41 -4.78 -15.29
C LEU A 158 17.21 -4.26 -14.48
N VAL A 159 16.84 -4.97 -13.42
CA VAL A 159 15.62 -4.73 -12.66
C VAL A 159 15.95 -4.15 -11.30
N GLU A 160 15.33 -3.02 -10.98
CA GLU A 160 15.30 -2.51 -9.61
C GLU A 160 13.94 -2.79 -9.00
N PHE A 161 13.89 -3.47 -7.86
CA PHE A 161 12.63 -3.81 -7.20
C PHE A 161 12.76 -3.76 -5.69
N SER A 162 11.62 -3.64 -5.01
CA SER A 162 11.53 -3.84 -3.57
C SER A 162 10.56 -4.97 -3.25
N SER A 163 10.74 -5.58 -2.08
CA SER A 163 9.86 -6.67 -1.63
C SER A 163 8.40 -6.25 -1.45
N TYR A 164 8.08 -4.96 -1.51
CA TYR A 164 6.74 -4.43 -1.22
C TYR A 164 6.22 -3.51 -2.34
N GLY A 165 7.10 -2.75 -2.97
CA GLY A 165 6.76 -1.73 -3.97
C GLY A 165 6.86 -2.20 -5.41
N SER A 166 6.88 -3.50 -5.69
CA SER A 166 7.02 -4.07 -7.04
C SER A 166 8.32 -3.66 -7.76
N ILE A 167 8.34 -3.73 -9.10
CA ILE A 167 9.47 -3.31 -9.93
C ILE A 167 9.43 -1.79 -10.08
N HIS A 168 10.48 -1.12 -9.61
CA HIS A 168 10.63 0.33 -9.63
C HIS A 168 11.22 0.83 -10.96
N ARG A 169 12.24 0.12 -11.46
CA ARG A 169 12.94 0.47 -12.71
C ARG A 169 13.28 -0.78 -13.52
N ILE A 170 13.28 -0.63 -14.84
CA ILE A 170 13.71 -1.63 -15.83
C ILE A 170 14.67 -0.93 -16.78
N ASP A 171 15.91 -1.42 -16.86
CA ASP A 171 16.99 -0.82 -17.67
C ASP A 171 17.18 0.68 -17.40
N GLY A 172 17.11 1.05 -16.10
CA GLY A 172 17.22 2.43 -15.64
C GLY A 172 15.97 3.30 -15.86
N LYS A 173 14.93 2.82 -16.55
CA LYS A 173 13.68 3.55 -16.78
C LYS A 173 12.65 3.30 -15.68
N PRO A 174 11.99 4.34 -15.14
CA PRO A 174 10.96 4.17 -14.11
C PRO A 174 9.70 3.50 -14.68
N THR A 175 9.13 2.59 -13.90
CA THR A 175 7.88 1.88 -14.25
C THR A 175 6.62 2.68 -13.90
N GLY A 176 6.76 3.82 -13.22
CA GLY A 176 5.65 4.64 -12.72
C GLY A 176 5.10 4.19 -11.36
N VAL A 177 5.60 3.09 -10.79
CA VAL A 177 5.27 2.69 -9.41
C VAL A 177 5.91 3.67 -8.41
N LEU A 178 7.11 4.12 -8.72
CA LEU A 178 7.75 5.30 -8.15
C LEU A 178 8.05 6.26 -9.31
N PRO A 179 7.15 7.19 -9.63
CA PRO A 179 7.44 8.20 -10.63
C PRO A 179 8.58 9.09 -10.16
N ASP A 180 9.51 9.40 -11.07
CA ASP A 180 10.57 10.37 -10.85
C ASP A 180 10.04 11.83 -10.93
N GLU A 181 8.79 12.01 -11.36
CA GLU A 181 8.12 13.30 -11.55
C GLU A 181 7.30 13.76 -10.34
N GLU A 182 7.09 15.08 -10.23
CA GLU A 182 6.26 15.66 -9.18
C GLU A 182 4.78 15.27 -9.34
N LEU A 183 4.33 14.31 -8.53
CA LEU A 183 2.91 13.99 -8.42
C LEU A 183 2.13 15.17 -7.81
N PRO A 184 0.89 15.44 -8.27
CA PRO A 184 0.02 16.48 -7.69
C PRO A 184 -0.24 16.23 -6.19
N LEU A 185 -0.44 17.31 -5.44
CA LEU A 185 -0.39 17.35 -3.96
C LEU A 185 -1.33 16.35 -3.25
N LEU A 186 -2.42 15.95 -3.91
CA LEU A 186 -3.47 15.04 -3.41
C LEU A 186 -3.48 13.68 -4.12
N ALA A 187 -2.44 13.34 -4.88
CA ALA A 187 -2.32 12.02 -5.48
C ALA A 187 -2.21 10.95 -4.38
N ILE A 188 -3.27 10.17 -4.23
CA ILE A 188 -3.32 9.00 -3.37
C ILE A 188 -2.28 8.00 -3.91
N GLY A 189 -1.39 7.53 -3.04
CA GLY A 189 -0.18 6.79 -3.38
C GLY A 189 -0.38 5.59 -4.31
N ILE A 190 0.69 5.34 -5.09
CA ILE A 190 0.78 4.56 -6.34
C ILE A 190 -0.03 5.25 -7.42
N ALA A 191 0.66 5.95 -8.32
CA ALA A 191 0.04 6.65 -9.42
C ALA A 191 -0.91 5.71 -10.19
N THR A 192 -2.21 5.83 -9.96
CA THR A 192 -3.22 5.30 -10.87
C THR A 192 -3.12 6.14 -12.13
N ARG A 193 -2.27 5.68 -13.05
CA ARG A 193 -1.98 6.22 -14.38
C ARG A 193 -3.16 7.00 -14.96
N HIS A 194 -3.19 8.30 -14.68
CA HIS A 194 -3.96 9.29 -15.42
C HIS A 194 -2.95 10.10 -16.21
N GLY A 195 -2.91 9.86 -17.53
CA GLY A 195 -2.35 10.82 -18.48
C GLY A 195 -0.93 10.55 -19.00
N ARG A 196 -0.67 9.40 -19.61
CA ARG A 196 -0.03 9.27 -20.94
C ARG A 196 0.22 7.81 -21.27
N SER A 197 -0.21 7.41 -22.46
CA SER A 197 0.03 6.11 -23.07
C SER A 197 1.52 5.78 -23.08
N ALA A 198 1.90 4.74 -22.34
CA ALA A 198 2.88 3.79 -22.85
C ALA A 198 2.01 2.70 -23.48
N ASP A 199 1.79 2.87 -24.77
CA ASP A 199 1.53 1.74 -25.64
C ASP A 199 2.84 0.95 -25.67
N LEU A 200 2.79 -0.22 -25.04
CA LEU A 200 3.58 -1.36 -25.46
C LEU A 200 2.72 -2.10 -26.48
#